data_AF-A0A1Q3DAL7-F1
#
_entry.id   AF-A0A1Q3DAL7-F1
#
_cell.length_a   1.000
_cell.length_b   1.000
_cell.length_c   1.000
_cell.angle_alpha   90.00
_cell.angle_beta   90.00
_cell.angle_gamma   90.00
#
_symmetry.space_group_name_H-M   'P 1'
#
loop_
_entity.id
_entity.type
_entity.pdbx_description
1 polymer ?
#
loop_
_entity_poly.entity_id
_entity_poly.type
_entity_poly.pdbx_seq_one_letter_code
_entity_poly.pdbx_strand_id
1 'polypeptide(L)'
;MRFQSKKNLSKFYENPFYLGVLKEHVMPYCHGLINVDYESEVEDDILPIFRKGEEFNYGVEFVLLIAFVESAFGGPVEDALASFKELTEGFLSLIVQSTQGLLKLNIHLMIFLSLTFVRSC
;
A
#
# COMPACT_ATOMS: atom_id res chain seq x y z
N MET A 1 0.19 -2.13 2.94
CA MET A 1 -0.33 -1.03 3.78
C MET A 1 -1.00 -1.69 4.95
N ARG A 2 -0.72 -1.25 6.16
CA ARG A 2 -1.31 -1.79 7.38
C ARG A 2 -2.42 -0.88 7.87
N PHE A 3 -3.57 -1.48 8.17
CA PHE A 3 -4.72 -0.83 8.79
C PHE A 3 -4.94 -1.41 10.19
N GLN A 4 -5.39 -0.59 11.13
CA GLN A 4 -5.71 -1.05 12.49
C GLN A 4 -6.94 -1.98 12.52
N SER A 5 -7.87 -1.82 11.58
CA SER A 5 -9.10 -2.62 11.53
C SER A 5 -9.64 -2.78 10.11
N LYS A 6 -10.43 -3.85 9.89
CA LYS A 6 -11.19 -4.05 8.65
C LYS A 6 -12.11 -2.88 8.30
N LYS A 7 -12.63 -2.17 9.32
CA LYS A 7 -13.45 -0.96 9.12
C LYS A 7 -12.65 0.17 8.46
N ASN A 8 -11.39 0.36 8.86
CA ASN A 8 -10.53 1.38 8.26
C ASN A 8 -10.16 1.01 6.82
N LEU A 9 -9.91 -0.28 6.55
CA LEU A 9 -9.71 -0.77 5.18
C LEU A 9 -10.95 -0.57 4.30
N SER A 10 -12.17 -0.85 4.80
CA SER A 10 -13.41 -0.60 4.06
C SER A 10 -13.56 0.87 3.68
N LYS A 11 -13.29 1.79 4.62
CA LYS A 11 -13.30 3.24 4.34
C LYS A 11 -12.26 3.64 3.31
N PHE A 12 -11.11 2.95 3.29
CA PHE A 12 -10.07 3.18 2.30
C PHE A 12 -10.51 2.74 0.90
N TYR A 13 -11.19 1.60 0.76
CA TYR A 13 -11.74 1.16 -0.52
C TYR A 13 -12.80 2.13 -1.09
N GLU A 14 -13.61 2.72 -0.23
CA GLU A 14 -14.63 3.71 -0.61
C GLU A 14 -14.06 5.11 -0.85
N ASN A 15 -12.76 5.31 -0.62
CA ASN A 15 -12.15 6.64 -0.63
C ASN A 15 -12.08 7.20 -2.07
N PRO A 16 -12.69 8.36 -2.36
CA PRO A 16 -12.69 8.94 -3.70
C PRO A 16 -11.29 9.27 -4.23
N PHE A 17 -10.35 9.62 -3.35
CA PHE A 17 -8.97 9.91 -3.70
C PHE A 17 -8.25 8.63 -4.15
N TYR A 18 -8.39 7.54 -3.40
CA TYR A 18 -7.86 6.23 -3.79
C TYR A 18 -8.41 5.76 -5.14
N LEU A 19 -9.74 5.86 -5.32
CA LEU A 19 -10.39 5.51 -6.58
C LEU A 19 -9.93 6.41 -7.73
N GLY A 20 -9.68 7.70 -7.46
CA GLY A 20 -9.09 8.65 -8.40
C GLY A 20 -7.69 8.24 -8.84
N VAL A 21 -6.80 7.91 -7.89
CA VAL A 21 -5.44 7.43 -8.19
C VAL A 21 -5.48 6.19 -9.08
N LEU A 22 -6.34 5.23 -8.77
CA LEU A 22 -6.50 4.05 -9.63
C LEU A 22 -6.95 4.43 -11.04
N LYS A 23 -7.99 5.26 -11.15
CA LYS A 23 -8.58 5.63 -12.44
C LYS A 23 -7.62 6.44 -13.32
N GLU A 24 -6.90 7.37 -12.74
CA GLU A 24 -6.13 8.37 -13.48
C GLU A 24 -4.68 7.93 -13.74
N HIS A 25 -4.06 7.25 -12.77
CA HIS A 25 -2.63 6.93 -12.84
C HIS A 25 -2.35 5.44 -13.07
N VAL A 26 -3.30 4.55 -12.75
CA VAL A 26 -3.08 3.10 -12.85
C VAL A 26 -3.79 2.50 -14.07
N MET A 27 -5.12 2.62 -14.15
CA MET A 27 -5.94 1.98 -15.17
C MET A 27 -5.53 2.28 -16.62
N PRO A 28 -5.04 3.48 -16.99
CA PRO A 28 -4.62 3.76 -18.36
C PRO A 28 -3.39 2.96 -18.82
N TYR A 29 -2.61 2.45 -17.87
CA TYR A 29 -1.27 1.89 -18.11
C TYR A 29 -1.12 0.46 -17.55
N CYS A 30 -2.21 -0.14 -17.08
CA CYS A 30 -2.22 -1.41 -16.35
C CYS A 30 -2.67 -2.57 -17.25
N HIS A 31 -1.89 -3.67 -17.27
CA HIS A 31 -2.29 -4.97 -17.83
C HIS A 31 -3.17 -5.78 -16.88
N GLY A 32 -2.95 -5.63 -15.57
CA GLY A 32 -3.67 -6.35 -14.54
C GLY A 32 -3.34 -5.82 -13.16
N LEU A 33 -4.31 -5.90 -12.26
CA LEU A 33 -4.19 -5.44 -10.89
C LEU A 33 -4.78 -6.50 -9.97
N ILE A 34 -4.07 -6.78 -8.88
CA ILE A 34 -4.50 -7.71 -7.84
C ILE A 34 -4.34 -7.01 -6.50
N ASN A 35 -5.40 -6.98 -5.72
CA ASN A 35 -5.35 -6.63 -4.31
C ASN A 35 -5.56 -7.88 -3.44
N VAL A 36 -4.81 -7.98 -2.36
CA VAL A 36 -4.94 -9.04 -1.37
C VAL A 36 -5.00 -8.39 0.01
N ASP A 37 -6.00 -8.77 0.78
CA ASP A 37 -6.17 -8.34 2.16
C ASP A 37 -6.20 -9.54 3.10
N TYR A 38 -5.41 -9.45 4.18
CA TYR A 38 -5.31 -10.50 5.19
C TYR A 38 -5.10 -9.91 6.57
N GLU A 39 -5.57 -10.62 7.59
CA GLU A 39 -5.34 -10.26 8.98
C GLU A 39 -3.97 -10.79 9.43
N SER A 40 -3.23 -9.97 10.16
CA SER A 40 -1.91 -10.35 10.66
C SER A 40 -1.66 -9.84 12.07
N GLU A 41 -1.04 -10.72 12.85
CA GLU A 41 -0.57 -10.44 14.19
C GLU A 41 0.91 -10.03 14.15
N VAL A 42 1.28 -9.17 15.10
CA VAL A 42 2.68 -8.78 15.29
C VAL A 42 3.36 -9.88 16.09
N GLU A 43 4.47 -10.42 15.57
CA GLU A 43 5.25 -11.43 16.28
C GLU A 43 5.86 -10.86 17.58
N ASP A 44 5.96 -11.71 18.61
CA ASP A 44 6.33 -11.28 19.97
C ASP A 44 7.72 -10.62 20.05
N ASP A 45 8.62 -10.96 19.14
CA ASP A 45 10.00 -10.47 19.07
C ASP A 45 10.11 -9.04 18.49
N ILE A 46 9.08 -8.55 17.82
CA ILE A 46 9.00 -7.17 17.29
C ILE A 46 8.05 -6.28 18.10
N LEU A 47 7.27 -6.83 19.04
CA LEU A 47 6.44 -6.07 19.99
C LEU A 47 7.17 -4.93 20.72
N PRO A 48 8.43 -5.08 21.17
CA PRO A 48 9.13 -4.02 21.92
C PRO A 48 9.35 -2.72 21.15
N ILE A 49 9.21 -2.74 19.81
CA ILE A 49 9.43 -1.59 18.94
C ILE A 49 8.16 -0.70 18.88
N PHE A 50 7.00 -1.24 19.22
CA PHE A 50 5.74 -0.50 19.25
C PHE A 50 5.60 0.30 20.57
N ARG A 51 5.02 1.51 20.50
CA ARG A 51 4.85 2.33 21.70
C ARG A 51 3.90 1.61 22.67
N LYS A 52 4.30 1.51 23.94
CA LYS A 52 3.43 0.98 25.01
C LYS A 52 2.11 1.74 25.05
N GLY A 53 1.01 1.02 24.84
CA GLY A 53 -0.37 1.55 24.93
C GLY A 53 -1.12 1.61 23.60
N GLU A 54 -0.49 1.30 22.47
CA GLU A 54 -1.18 1.19 21.18
C GLU A 54 -1.48 -0.29 20.87
N GLU A 55 -2.75 -0.61 20.59
CA GLU A 55 -3.19 -1.97 20.17
C GLU A 55 -2.75 -2.25 18.72
N PHE A 56 -1.46 -2.54 18.52
CA PHE A 56 -0.91 -2.92 17.21
C PHE A 56 -0.72 -4.42 17.01
N ASN A 57 -0.96 -5.21 18.06
CA ASN A 57 -0.80 -6.65 18.06
C ASN A 57 -1.61 -7.32 16.94
N TYR A 58 -2.67 -6.68 16.47
CA TYR A 58 -3.52 -7.12 15.37
C TYR A 58 -3.69 -6.01 14.33
N GLY A 59 -3.80 -6.39 13.06
CA GLY A 59 -4.05 -5.45 11.98
C GLY A 59 -4.43 -6.16 10.68
N VAL A 60 -4.79 -5.37 9.69
CA VAL A 60 -5.11 -5.86 8.35
C VAL A 60 -4.05 -5.34 7.39
N GLU A 61 -3.37 -6.27 6.73
CA GLU A 61 -2.47 -5.97 5.63
C GLU A 61 -3.26 -5.90 4.33
N PHE A 62 -3.05 -4.82 3.60
CA PHE A 62 -3.53 -4.62 2.24
C PHE A 62 -2.31 -4.57 1.32
N VAL A 63 -2.24 -5.51 0.39
CA VAL A 63 -1.20 -5.58 -0.63
C VAL A 63 -1.85 -5.31 -1.97
N LEU A 64 -1.37 -4.26 -2.64
CA LEU A 64 -1.74 -3.95 -4.01
C LEU A 64 -0.58 -4.29 -4.95
N LEU A 65 -0.88 -5.05 -5.99
CA LEU A 65 0.03 -5.50 -7.04
C LEU A 65 -0.51 -5.00 -8.37
N ILE A 66 0.30 -4.22 -9.08
CA ILE A 66 -0.11 -3.59 -10.34
C ILE A 66 0.90 -3.97 -11.42
N ALA A 67 0.44 -4.63 -12.48
CA ALA A 67 1.22 -4.97 -13.66
C ALA A 67 1.13 -3.84 -14.70
N PHE A 68 2.18 -3.05 -14.87
CA PHE A 68 2.21 -1.98 -15.89
C PHE A 68 2.62 -2.48 -17.28
N VAL A 69 2.12 -1.79 -18.32
CA VAL A 69 2.60 -1.90 -19.70
C VAL A 69 4.04 -1.38 -19.78
N GLU A 70 4.88 -1.96 -20.65
CA GLU A 70 6.29 -1.56 -20.78
C GLU A 70 6.46 -0.09 -21.20
N SER A 71 5.54 0.43 -22.02
CA SER A 71 5.57 1.82 -22.49
C SER A 71 5.26 2.86 -21.40
N ALA A 72 4.79 2.43 -20.23
CA ALA A 72 4.48 3.31 -19.11
C ALA A 72 5.66 3.52 -18.16
N PHE A 73 6.77 2.81 -18.39
CA PHE A 73 7.99 3.00 -17.59
C PHE A 73 8.55 4.42 -17.74
N GLY A 74 8.99 4.99 -16.61
CA GLY A 74 9.34 6.41 -16.49
C GLY A 74 8.16 7.18 -15.92
N GLY A 75 7.82 8.32 -16.55
CA GLY A 75 6.84 9.29 -16.06
C GLY A 75 5.55 8.68 -15.48
N PRO A 76 4.76 7.91 -16.25
CA PRO A 76 3.47 7.40 -15.76
C PRO A 76 3.57 6.55 -14.49
N VAL A 77 4.58 5.67 -14.40
CA VAL A 77 4.82 4.84 -13.21
C VAL A 77 5.32 5.67 -12.03
N GLU A 78 6.18 6.65 -12.29
CA GLU A 78 6.67 7.58 -11.26
C GLU A 78 5.55 8.46 -10.71
N ASP A 79 4.66 8.94 -11.58
CA ASP A 79 3.45 9.68 -11.21
C ASP A 79 2.52 8.82 -10.35
N ALA A 80 2.27 7.57 -10.75
CA ALA A 80 1.46 6.65 -9.94
C ALA A 80 2.06 6.42 -8.55
N LEU A 81 3.39 6.21 -8.45
CA LEU A 81 4.08 6.08 -7.17
C LEU A 81 4.00 7.36 -6.32
N ALA A 82 4.10 8.54 -6.94
CA ALA A 82 3.95 9.82 -6.26
C ALA A 82 2.52 9.99 -5.72
N SER A 83 1.50 9.70 -6.53
CA SER A 83 0.10 9.78 -6.11
C SER A 83 -0.24 8.81 -4.98
N PHE A 84 0.30 7.58 -5.01
CA PHE A 84 0.14 6.64 -3.89
C PHE A 84 0.86 7.12 -2.62
N LYS A 85 2.02 7.78 -2.77
CA LYS A 85 2.71 8.40 -1.63
C LYS A 85 1.85 9.49 -0.99
N GLU A 86 1.33 10.41 -1.80
CA GLU A 86 0.46 11.49 -1.34
C GLU A 86 -0.82 10.94 -0.69
N LEU A 87 -1.40 9.89 -1.26
CA LEU A 87 -2.52 9.16 -0.64
C LEU A 87 -2.13 8.66 0.76
N THR A 88 -1.00 7.98 0.91
CA THR A 88 -0.59 7.46 2.22
C THR A 88 -0.31 8.55 3.25
N GLU A 89 0.26 9.67 2.82
CA GLU A 89 0.52 10.84 3.68
C GLU A 89 -0.78 11.59 4.04
N GLY A 90 -1.77 11.60 3.15
CA GLY A 90 -3.09 12.20 3.38
C GLY A 90 -3.99 11.40 4.33
N PHE A 91 -3.71 10.11 4.53
CA PHE A 91 -4.56 9.18 5.30
C PHE A 91 -3.85 8.52 6.49
N LEU A 92 -2.98 9.26 7.18
CA LEU A 92 -2.29 8.79 8.39
C LEU A 92 -3.23 8.35 9.53
N SER A 93 -4.50 8.78 9.51
CA SER A 93 -5.51 8.34 10.48
C SER A 93 -6.08 6.95 10.20
N LEU A 94 -5.91 6.43 8.99
CA LEU A 94 -6.40 5.12 8.56
C LEU A 94 -5.26 4.13 8.32
N ILE A 95 -4.15 4.61 7.74
CA ILE A 95 -2.99 3.83 7.34
C ILE A 95 -1.92 3.96 8.42
N VAL A 96 -1.68 2.87 9.13
CA VAL A 96 -0.66 2.79 10.19
C VAL A 96 0.73 2.73 9.60
N GLN A 97 0.87 2.01 8.48
CA GLN A 97 2.14 1.84 7.79
C GLN A 97 1.93 1.61 6.30
N SER A 98 2.80 2.16 5.47
CA SER A 98 2.82 1.92 4.04
C SER A 98 4.25 1.81 3.55
N THR A 99 4.50 0.83 2.70
CA THR A 99 5.74 0.69 1.94
C THR A 99 5.33 0.56 0.50
N GLN A 100 5.99 1.26 -0.41
CA GLN A 100 5.78 1.13 -1.84
C GLN A 100 7.11 0.97 -2.56
N GLY A 101 7.13 0.20 -3.63
CA GLY A 101 8.35 -0.04 -4.39
C GLY A 101 8.08 -0.63 -5.76
N LEU A 102 9.13 -0.65 -6.57
CA LEU A 102 9.09 -1.06 -7.97
C LEU A 102 9.88 -2.36 -8.18
N LEU A 103 9.21 -3.41 -8.68
CA LEU A 103 9.86 -4.69 -8.99
C LEU A 103 9.91 -4.92 -10.50
N LYS A 104 11.10 -4.86 -11.09
CA LYS A 104 11.32 -5.15 -12.51
C LYS A 104 11.47 -6.66 -12.71
N LEU A 105 10.38 -7.35 -13.06
CA LEU A 105 10.43 -8.73 -13.55
C LEU A 105 10.50 -8.73 -15.08
N ASN A 106 11.06 -9.79 -15.67
CA ASN A 106 11.35 -9.92 -17.11
C ASN A 106 10.14 -9.78 -18.06
N ILE A 107 8.93 -9.52 -17.56
CA ILE A 107 7.72 -9.39 -18.39
C ILE A 107 6.71 -8.35 -17.87
N HIS A 108 6.65 -8.05 -16.56
CA HIS A 108 5.76 -7.02 -16.02
C HIS A 108 6.31 -6.42 -14.73
N LEU A 109 6.05 -5.14 -14.52
CA LEU A 109 6.42 -4.40 -13.32
C LEU A 109 5.35 -4.59 -12.25
N MET A 110 5.70 -4.95 -11.02
CA MET A 110 4.77 -4.94 -9.89
C MET A 110 5.10 -3.77 -8.96
N ILE A 111 4.15 -2.85 -8.78
CA ILE A 111 4.19 -1.99 -7.58
C ILE A 111 3.80 -2.87 -6.41
N PHE A 112 4.66 -2.94 -5.40
CA PHE A 112 4.40 -3.70 -4.19
C PHE A 112 4.10 -2.75 -3.05
N LEU A 113 2.90 -2.86 -2.49
CA LEU A 113 2.43 -2.03 -1.39
C LEU A 113 2.40 -2.76 -0.04
N SER A 114 3.39 -3.58 0.39
CA SER A 114 3.59 -3.91 1.84
C SER A 114 4.83 -4.76 2.17
N LEU A 115 5.93 -4.15 2.62
CA LEU A 115 6.93 -4.87 3.42
C LEU A 115 7.09 -4.13 4.76
N THR A 116 6.73 -4.82 5.82
CA THR A 116 6.83 -4.37 7.20
C THR A 116 8.30 -4.12 7.52
N PHE A 117 8.77 -2.88 7.40
CA PHE A 117 9.96 -2.42 8.10
C PHE A 117 9.53 -1.28 9.00
N VAL A 118 9.54 -1.55 10.29
CA VAL A 118 9.31 -0.55 11.31
C VAL A 118 10.32 0.57 11.08
N ARG A 119 9.84 1.82 11.01
CA ARG A 119 10.71 2.99 11.05
C ARG A 119 11.40 2.97 12.40
N SER A 120 12.63 2.46 12.46
CA SER A 120 13.54 2.73 13.58
C SER A 120 13.85 4.23 13.52
N CYS A 121 13.20 5.00 14.38
CA CYS A 121 13.69 6.31 14.80
C CYS A 121 14.64 6.11 15.99
#